data_AF-A0A9E0PQB7-F1
#
_entry.id   AF-A0A9E0PQB7-F1
#
_cell.length_a   1.000
_cell.length_b   1.000
_cell.length_c   1.000
_cell.angle_alpha   90.00
_cell.angle_beta   90.00
_cell.angle_gamma   90.00
#
_symmetry.space_group_name_H-M   'P 1'
#
loop_
_entity.id
_entity.type
_entity.pdbx_description
1 polymer ?
#
loop_
_entity_poly.entity_id
_entity_poly.type
_entity_poly.pdbx_seq_one_letter_code
_entity_poly.pdbx_strand_id
1 'polypeptide(L)'
;MIFLLRRRLALGLCLAGVAISYAPPLVLAESKQQKLEAKVEAKVRAKIAEAEGKKMDEEEPPIRGFHPIKRALAPVVRLEKNSRQLQKQILRLEKPISNLQPAMNGLHEKMDGVDTRLKSMDGHLTTMDGHVTDVDRQVTGVRCDLSSMREDLNSLQPPLRALLKPLNNVAVPLEKVHTELSEMRALLVTVLASIVLATVCIAVGTPIAAILVYKNRHRFFPNIDEHDFPGTARVEDYRKQPVTK
;
A
#
# COMPACT_ATOMS: atom_id res chain seq x y z
N MET A 1 -5.24 55.34 32.60
CA MET A 1 -6.37 54.44 32.26
C MET A 1 -6.48 54.38 30.73
N ILE A 2 -5.62 53.63 30.03
CA ILE A 2 -5.99 52.52 29.12
C ILE A 2 -4.82 51.50 29.01
N PHE A 3 -3.90 51.50 29.97
CA PHE A 3 -2.82 50.51 30.14
C PHE A 3 -3.29 49.08 30.49
N LEU A 4 -4.58 48.77 30.29
CA LEU A 4 -5.19 47.46 30.54
C LEU A 4 -5.52 46.69 29.24
N LEU A 5 -5.23 47.24 28.05
CA LEU A 5 -5.59 46.62 26.76
C LEU A 5 -4.42 45.98 25.99
N ARG A 6 -3.30 45.68 26.65
CA ARG A 6 -2.19 44.86 26.08
C ARG A 6 -1.95 43.53 26.81
N ARG A 7 -2.78 43.21 27.81
CA ARG A 7 -2.65 42.00 28.64
C ARG A 7 -3.61 40.85 28.26
N ARG A 8 -4.25 40.94 27.09
CA ARG A 8 -5.22 39.93 26.60
C ARG A 8 -5.04 39.52 25.14
N LEU A 9 -3.84 39.70 24.59
CA LEU A 9 -3.46 39.13 23.28
C LEU A 9 -2.72 37.78 23.44
N ALA A 10 -3.14 37.00 24.43
CA ALA A 10 -2.61 35.69 24.76
C ALA A 10 -3.75 34.83 25.27
N LEU A 11 -4.75 34.55 24.43
CA LEU A 11 -5.71 33.47 24.67
C LEU A 11 -6.50 33.18 23.39
N GLY A 12 -6.07 32.10 22.72
CA GLY A 12 -6.90 31.14 22.01
C GLY A 12 -7.87 31.66 20.95
N LEU A 13 -7.51 31.46 19.69
CA LEU A 13 -8.46 30.89 18.74
C LEU A 13 -7.75 30.05 17.68
N CYS A 14 -7.94 28.75 17.83
CA CYS A 14 -7.64 27.71 16.84
C CYS A 14 -8.46 27.90 15.56
N LEU A 15 -7.88 27.53 14.41
CA LEU A 15 -8.50 26.74 13.33
C LEU A 15 -7.35 26.41 12.34
N ALA A 16 -6.76 25.21 12.43
CA ALA A 16 -7.11 24.00 11.65
C ALA A 16 -6.49 23.99 10.25
N GLY A 17 -5.48 23.12 10.07
CA GLY A 17 -5.00 22.72 8.73
C GLY A 17 -3.51 22.37 8.69
N VAL A 18 -3.20 21.09 8.98
CA VAL A 18 -2.10 20.24 8.43
C VAL A 18 -1.67 19.28 9.54
N ALA A 19 -2.22 18.07 9.48
CA ALA A 19 -1.80 16.93 10.28
C ALA A 19 -0.97 16.02 9.38
N ILE A 20 0.36 16.06 9.53
CA ILE A 20 1.22 14.90 9.27
C ILE A 20 2.12 14.75 10.49
N SER A 21 1.95 13.59 11.10
CA SER A 21 2.57 13.06 12.29
C SER A 21 4.10 13.05 12.22
N TYR A 22 4.76 13.84 13.06
CA TYR A 22 6.07 13.50 13.64
C TYR A 22 6.11 14.07 15.06
N ALA A 23 6.03 13.19 16.06
CA ALA A 23 6.24 13.52 17.47
C ALA A 23 7.73 13.39 17.82
N PRO A 24 8.41 14.44 18.31
CA PRO A 24 9.65 14.29 19.04
C PRO A 24 9.42 14.43 20.56
N PRO A 25 10.03 13.59 21.41
CA PRO A 25 9.93 13.69 22.85
C PRO A 25 10.98 14.68 23.37
N LEU A 26 10.74 16.00 23.23
CA LEU A 26 11.73 17.01 23.63
C LEU A 26 11.38 17.83 24.88
N VAL A 27 10.15 17.77 25.40
CA VAL A 27 9.76 18.67 26.50
C VAL A 27 10.02 18.07 27.90
N LEU A 28 10.21 16.75 28.02
CA LEU A 28 10.44 16.11 29.32
C LEU A 28 11.93 16.04 29.72
N ALA A 29 12.85 16.04 28.75
CA ALA A 29 14.30 15.92 28.97
C ALA A 29 14.92 17.21 29.52
N GLU A 30 14.44 18.37 29.09
CA GLU A 30 14.92 19.68 29.56
C GLU A 30 14.67 19.87 31.07
N SER A 31 13.54 19.39 31.59
CA SER A 31 13.23 19.49 33.02
C SER A 31 14.20 18.71 33.93
N LYS A 32 14.75 17.59 33.43
CA LYS A 32 15.73 16.79 34.18
C LYS A 32 17.14 17.37 34.05
N GLN A 33 17.49 17.91 32.87
CA GLN A 33 18.76 18.58 32.65
C GLN A 33 18.87 19.89 33.46
N GLN A 34 17.84 20.74 33.46
CA GLN A 34 17.82 21.96 34.29
C GLN A 34 17.86 21.67 35.80
N LYS A 35 17.20 20.59 36.25
CA LYS A 35 17.19 20.22 37.68
C LYS A 35 18.51 19.58 38.13
N LEU A 36 19.24 18.95 37.20
CA LEU A 36 20.60 18.45 37.45
C LEU A 36 21.59 19.61 37.48
N GLU A 37 21.51 20.54 36.53
CA GLU A 37 22.37 21.74 36.47
C GLU A 37 22.16 22.66 37.69
N ALA A 38 20.92 22.88 38.12
CA ALA A 38 20.64 23.64 39.35
C ALA A 38 21.17 22.94 40.62
N LYS A 39 21.16 21.60 40.66
CA LYS A 39 21.76 20.83 41.77
C LYS A 39 23.28 20.88 41.73
N VAL A 40 23.89 20.85 40.55
CA VAL A 40 25.35 20.98 40.38
C VAL A 40 25.79 22.38 40.78
N GLU A 41 25.10 23.43 40.34
CA GLU A 41 25.40 24.81 40.75
C GLU A 41 25.23 25.04 42.25
N ALA A 42 24.16 24.52 42.87
CA ALA A 42 23.99 24.63 44.31
C ALA A 42 25.10 23.90 45.08
N LYS A 43 25.55 22.74 44.60
CA LYS A 43 26.62 21.96 45.23
C LYS A 43 28.01 22.58 44.99
N VAL A 44 28.22 23.23 43.84
CA VAL A 44 29.44 24.00 43.53
C VAL A 44 29.48 25.27 44.40
N ARG A 45 28.37 26.01 44.52
CA ARG A 45 28.27 27.19 45.40
C ARG A 45 28.48 26.82 46.88
N ALA A 46 27.94 25.69 47.33
CA ALA A 46 28.16 25.19 48.69
C ALA A 46 29.63 24.81 48.95
N LYS A 47 30.31 24.17 47.98
CA LYS A 47 31.74 23.84 48.09
C LYS A 47 32.65 25.08 47.99
N ILE A 48 32.26 26.11 47.23
CA ILE A 48 32.99 27.39 47.17
C ILE A 48 32.83 28.14 48.51
N ALA A 49 31.64 28.13 49.11
CA ALA A 49 31.41 28.71 50.43
C ALA A 49 32.17 27.98 51.56
N GLU A 50 32.30 26.65 51.49
CA GLU A 50 33.14 25.87 52.43
C GLU A 50 34.64 26.08 52.20
N ALA A 51 35.08 26.47 51.00
CA ALA A 51 36.47 26.78 50.70
C ALA A 51 36.90 28.19 51.17
N GLU A 52 35.95 29.10 51.36
CA GLU A 52 36.19 30.47 51.82
C GLU A 52 35.98 30.67 53.34
N GLY A 53 35.37 29.70 54.02
CA GLY A 53 35.02 29.76 55.45
C GLY A 53 36.07 29.27 56.45
N LYS A 54 37.37 29.44 56.21
CA LYS A 54 38.38 29.25 57.29
C LYS A 54 39.51 30.25 57.20
N LYS A 55 39.18 31.52 57.49
CA LYS A 55 40.14 32.50 58.00
C LYS A 55 40.56 32.07 59.41
N MET A 56 41.69 31.38 59.50
CA MET A 56 42.53 31.47 60.70
C MET A 56 43.59 32.52 60.40
N ASP A 57 43.15 33.78 60.45
CA ASP A 57 44.03 34.93 60.61
C ASP A 57 44.23 35.07 62.12
N GLU A 58 45.12 34.25 62.67
CA GLU A 58 45.73 34.54 63.96
C GLU A 58 46.79 35.62 63.69
N GLU A 59 46.33 36.88 63.60
CA GLU A 59 47.24 38.03 63.61
C GLU A 59 47.89 38.10 65.00
N GLU A 60 49.09 37.55 65.12
CA GLU A 60 49.95 37.88 66.25
C GLU A 60 50.13 39.40 66.32
N PRO A 61 49.99 40.01 67.52
CA PRO A 61 49.97 41.45 67.66
C PRO A 61 51.26 42.09 67.11
N PRO A 62 51.18 43.32 66.57
CA PRO A 62 52.34 44.00 66.02
C PRO A 62 53.43 44.10 67.09
N ILE A 63 54.64 43.66 66.73
CA ILE A 63 55.81 43.64 67.62
C ILE A 63 56.16 45.08 67.99
N ARG A 64 55.61 45.56 69.11
CA ARG A 64 55.96 46.83 69.73
C ARG A 64 56.98 46.58 70.84
N GLY A 65 58.20 47.10 70.67
CA GLY A 65 59.27 47.06 71.66
C GLY A 65 60.66 46.81 71.07
N PHE A 66 61.66 47.58 71.49
CA PHE A 66 63.07 47.43 71.09
C PHE A 66 63.67 46.22 71.81
N HIS A 67 63.73 45.06 71.15
CA HIS A 67 64.43 43.87 71.65
C HIS A 67 65.49 43.42 70.62
N PRO A 68 66.80 43.40 70.96
CA PRO A 68 67.88 43.09 70.00
C PRO A 68 67.76 41.67 69.41
N ILE A 69 67.30 40.70 70.20
CA ILE A 69 67.09 39.31 69.78
C ILE A 69 65.94 39.19 68.77
N LYS A 70 64.86 39.97 68.93
CA LYS A 70 63.71 39.94 68.00
C LYS A 70 64.07 40.53 66.63
N ARG A 71 64.96 41.53 66.59
CA ARG A 71 65.47 42.10 65.32
C ARG A 71 66.36 41.12 64.58
N ALA A 72 67.18 40.34 65.29
CA ALA A 72 68.01 39.28 64.71
C ALA A 72 67.18 38.10 64.16
N LEU A 73 66.05 37.75 64.82
CA LEU A 73 65.15 36.66 64.39
C LEU A 73 64.10 37.07 63.35
N ALA A 74 63.91 38.38 63.11
CA ALA A 74 62.91 38.88 62.16
C ALA A 74 63.00 38.28 60.73
N PRO A 75 64.19 38.02 60.15
CA PRO A 75 64.28 37.34 58.86
C PRO A 75 63.75 35.90 58.91
N VAL A 76 64.04 35.17 59.99
CA VAL A 76 63.59 33.78 60.20
C VAL A 76 62.07 33.72 60.35
N VAL A 77 61.48 34.64 61.12
CA VAL A 77 60.01 34.75 61.28
C VAL A 77 59.31 35.10 59.97
N ARG A 78 59.92 35.94 59.11
CA ARG A 78 59.38 36.24 57.77
C ARG A 78 59.43 35.02 56.86
N LEU A 79 60.55 34.27 56.88
CA LEU A 79 60.68 33.02 56.12
C LEU A 79 59.66 31.98 56.60
N GLU A 80 59.40 31.89 57.90
CA GLU A 80 58.39 30.99 58.45
C GLU A 80 56.98 31.37 57.96
N LYS A 81 56.62 32.66 57.99
CA LYS A 81 55.34 33.15 57.44
C LYS A 81 55.21 32.83 55.95
N ASN A 82 56.26 33.09 55.17
CA ASN A 82 56.27 32.78 53.74
C ASN A 82 56.14 31.27 53.48
N SER A 83 56.83 30.44 54.26
CA SER A 83 56.75 28.96 54.16
C SER A 83 55.34 28.46 54.48
N ARG A 84 54.73 28.92 55.58
CA ARG A 84 53.33 28.58 55.92
C ARG A 84 52.35 29.05 54.84
N GLN A 85 52.58 30.22 54.24
CA GLN A 85 51.74 30.74 53.16
C GLN A 85 51.85 29.90 51.89
N LEU A 86 53.06 29.50 51.48
CA LEU A 86 53.28 28.57 50.38
C LEU A 86 52.62 27.22 50.66
N GLN A 87 52.73 26.70 51.89
CA GLN A 87 52.09 25.44 52.27
C GLN A 87 50.56 25.51 52.19
N LYS A 88 49.96 26.65 52.59
CA LYS A 88 48.52 26.91 52.38
C LYS A 88 48.15 26.98 50.89
N GLN A 89 49.00 27.57 50.04
CA GLN A 89 48.76 27.61 48.59
C GLN A 89 48.83 26.20 47.96
N ILE A 90 49.81 25.39 48.37
CA ILE A 90 49.93 23.99 47.91
C ILE A 90 48.68 23.18 48.29
N LEU A 91 48.23 23.25 49.55
CA LEU A 91 47.01 22.58 50.00
C LEU A 91 45.75 23.05 49.26
N ARG A 92 45.70 24.33 48.84
CA ARG A 92 44.61 24.86 48.03
C ARG A 92 44.60 24.32 46.60
N LEU A 93 45.76 24.02 46.02
CA LEU A 93 45.90 23.44 44.68
C LEU A 93 45.71 21.91 44.67
N GLU A 94 45.98 21.24 45.78
CA GLU A 94 45.83 19.79 45.89
C GLU A 94 44.39 19.31 45.69
N LYS A 95 43.41 20.02 46.26
CA LYS A 95 41.98 19.71 46.08
C LYS A 95 41.50 19.76 44.61
N PRO A 96 41.72 20.83 43.84
CA PRO A 96 41.33 20.86 42.43
C PRO A 96 42.09 19.84 41.58
N ILE A 97 43.37 19.58 41.86
CA ILE A 97 44.14 18.52 41.18
C ILE A 97 43.54 17.14 41.46
N SER A 98 43.19 16.83 42.71
CA SER A 98 42.53 15.58 43.08
C SER A 98 41.15 15.42 42.40
N ASN A 99 40.42 16.53 42.18
CA ASN A 99 39.13 16.51 41.47
C ASN A 99 39.26 16.41 39.93
N LEU A 100 40.41 16.77 39.35
CA LEU A 100 40.66 16.64 37.91
C LEU A 100 40.81 15.19 37.48
N GLN A 101 41.43 14.34 38.32
CA GLN A 101 41.61 12.92 38.05
C GLN A 101 40.29 12.18 37.72
N PRO A 102 39.23 12.22 38.57
CA PRO A 102 37.96 11.56 38.26
C PRO A 102 37.24 12.22 37.07
N ALA A 103 37.42 13.52 36.84
CA ALA A 103 36.85 14.19 35.67
C ALA A 103 37.48 13.70 34.36
N MET A 104 38.80 13.52 34.33
CA MET A 104 39.51 12.93 33.19
C MET A 104 39.08 11.49 32.95
N ASN A 105 38.96 10.68 34.00
CA ASN A 105 38.48 9.30 33.88
C ASN A 105 37.04 9.25 33.32
N GLY A 106 36.15 10.10 33.81
CA GLY A 106 34.78 10.17 33.30
C GLY A 106 34.70 10.67 31.86
N LEU A 107 35.63 11.51 31.42
CA LEU A 107 35.75 11.90 30.01
C LEU A 107 36.24 10.73 29.15
N HIS A 108 37.21 9.96 29.64
CA HIS A 108 37.72 8.77 28.96
C HIS A 108 36.61 7.73 28.76
N GLU A 109 35.83 7.42 29.81
CA GLU A 109 34.68 6.51 29.70
C GLU A 109 33.63 7.00 28.70
N LYS A 110 33.37 8.31 28.65
CA LYS A 110 32.48 8.89 27.64
C LYS A 110 33.03 8.74 26.23
N MET A 111 34.34 8.93 26.05
CA MET A 111 35.00 8.76 24.77
C MET A 111 34.87 7.30 24.28
N ASP A 112 35.11 6.33 25.15
CA ASP A 112 34.92 4.91 24.85
C ASP A 112 33.45 4.58 24.55
N GLY A 113 32.52 5.20 25.27
CA GLY A 113 31.09 5.12 25.01
C GLY A 113 30.68 5.70 23.64
N VAL A 114 31.38 6.71 23.15
CA VAL A 114 31.17 7.26 21.80
C VAL A 114 31.78 6.34 20.74
N ASP A 115 32.99 5.84 20.96
CA ASP A 115 33.68 4.93 20.03
C ASP A 115 32.88 3.64 19.80
N THR A 116 32.35 3.04 20.87
CA THR A 116 31.48 1.87 20.78
C THR A 116 30.20 2.14 19.98
N ARG A 117 29.57 3.31 20.18
CA ARG A 117 28.39 3.71 19.40
C ARG A 117 28.72 3.93 17.93
N LEU A 118 29.86 4.55 17.63
CA LEU A 118 30.32 4.76 16.25
C LEU A 118 30.55 3.42 15.55
N LYS A 119 31.21 2.46 16.21
CA LYS A 119 31.37 1.09 15.67
C LYS A 119 30.04 0.39 15.43
N SER A 120 29.07 0.55 16.33
CA SER A 120 27.71 0.01 16.14
C SER A 120 27.02 0.64 14.94
N MET A 121 27.13 1.96 14.78
CA MET A 121 26.57 2.68 13.62
C MET A 121 27.21 2.25 12.32
N ASP A 122 28.53 2.06 12.29
CA ASP A 122 29.27 1.58 11.12
C ASP A 122 28.80 0.18 10.68
N GLY A 123 28.58 -0.73 11.63
CA GLY A 123 27.99 -2.04 11.37
C GLY A 123 26.55 -1.97 10.82
N HIS A 124 25.73 -1.06 11.34
CA HIS A 124 24.39 -0.82 10.80
C HIS A 124 24.42 -0.26 9.38
N LEU A 125 25.31 0.69 9.09
CA LEU A 125 25.48 1.25 7.74
C LEU A 125 25.93 0.19 6.74
N THR A 126 26.89 -0.66 7.12
CA THR A 126 27.33 -1.79 6.28
C THR A 126 26.18 -2.77 5.99
N THR A 127 25.35 -3.05 6.99
CA THR A 127 24.17 -3.92 6.82
C THR A 127 23.14 -3.29 5.89
N MET A 128 22.88 -1.98 6.05
CA MET A 128 21.97 -1.23 5.18
C MET A 128 22.47 -1.20 3.73
N ASP A 129 23.77 -1.03 3.52
CA ASP A 129 24.38 -1.05 2.18
C ASP A 129 24.18 -2.41 1.49
N GLY A 130 24.35 -3.51 2.25
CA GLY A 130 24.02 -4.86 1.79
C GLY A 130 22.55 -4.99 1.38
N HIS A 131 21.62 -4.51 2.21
CA HIS A 131 20.19 -4.53 1.88
C HIS A 131 19.84 -3.70 0.65
N VAL A 132 20.43 -2.51 0.48
CA VAL A 132 20.22 -1.68 -0.71
C VAL A 132 20.69 -2.40 -1.96
N THR A 133 21.86 -3.03 -1.90
CA THR A 133 22.40 -3.81 -3.03
C THR A 133 21.50 -5.00 -3.40
N ASP A 134 20.94 -5.70 -2.40
CA ASP A 134 20.03 -6.82 -2.65
C ASP A 134 18.68 -6.37 -3.23
N VAL A 135 18.15 -5.23 -2.77
CA VAL A 135 16.95 -4.63 -3.35
C VAL A 135 17.21 -4.22 -4.81
N ASP A 136 18.35 -3.63 -5.12
CA ASP A 136 18.73 -3.25 -6.49
C ASP A 136 18.76 -4.47 -7.43
N ARG A 137 19.32 -5.59 -6.96
CA ARG A 137 19.30 -6.87 -7.70
C ARG A 137 17.88 -7.37 -7.93
N GLN A 138 17.02 -7.35 -6.91
CA GLN A 138 15.63 -7.78 -7.04
C GLN A 138 14.85 -6.91 -8.03
N VAL A 139 15.00 -5.59 -7.95
CA VAL A 139 14.35 -4.64 -8.87
C VAL A 139 14.82 -4.89 -10.31
N THR A 140 16.11 -5.14 -10.50
CA THR A 140 16.66 -5.49 -11.81
C THR A 140 16.07 -6.80 -12.33
N GLY A 141 15.96 -7.83 -11.48
CA GLY A 141 15.31 -9.10 -11.83
C GLY A 141 13.86 -8.93 -12.26
N VAL A 142 13.05 -8.22 -11.45
CA VAL A 142 11.64 -7.92 -11.77
C VAL A 142 11.51 -7.16 -13.10
N ARG A 143 12.44 -6.23 -13.39
CA ARG A 143 12.45 -5.49 -14.65
C ARG A 143 12.73 -6.40 -15.85
N CYS A 144 13.63 -7.37 -15.72
CA CYS A 144 13.88 -8.39 -16.74
C CYS A 144 12.64 -9.27 -16.96
N ASP A 145 12.03 -9.76 -15.87
CA ASP A 145 10.83 -10.60 -15.95
C ASP A 145 9.68 -9.86 -16.64
N LEU A 146 9.44 -8.60 -16.29
CA LEU A 146 8.43 -7.77 -16.93
C LEU A 146 8.70 -7.57 -18.43
N SER A 147 9.97 -7.46 -18.83
CA SER A 147 10.35 -7.38 -20.24
C SER A 147 10.03 -8.68 -20.97
N SER A 148 10.37 -9.84 -20.38
CA SER A 148 10.05 -11.16 -20.94
C SER A 148 8.55 -11.35 -21.09
N MET A 149 7.76 -11.04 -20.05
CA MET A 149 6.30 -11.13 -20.11
C MET A 149 5.73 -10.23 -21.21
N ARG A 150 6.30 -9.04 -21.42
CA ARG A 150 5.87 -8.14 -22.50
C ARG A 150 6.15 -8.74 -23.87
N GLU A 151 7.30 -9.37 -24.06
CA GLU A 151 7.63 -10.09 -25.29
C GLU A 151 6.70 -11.28 -25.52
N ASP A 152 6.42 -12.07 -24.49
CA ASP A 152 5.47 -13.18 -24.54
C ASP A 152 4.07 -12.71 -24.95
N LEU A 153 3.56 -11.64 -24.33
CA LEU A 153 2.27 -11.06 -24.70
C LEU A 153 2.25 -10.56 -26.16
N ASN A 154 3.33 -9.92 -26.61
CA ASN A 154 3.46 -9.49 -28.00
C ASN A 154 3.50 -10.69 -28.96
N SER A 155 4.07 -11.82 -28.54
CA SER A 155 4.12 -13.07 -29.32
C SER A 155 2.78 -13.80 -29.39
N LEU A 156 1.93 -13.65 -28.37
CA LEU A 156 0.58 -14.23 -28.31
C LEU A 156 -0.45 -13.42 -29.10
N GLN A 157 -0.19 -12.15 -29.38
CA GLN A 157 -1.10 -11.30 -30.14
C GLN A 157 -1.32 -11.78 -31.60
N PRO A 158 -0.28 -12.14 -32.40
CA PRO A 158 -0.45 -12.70 -33.74
C PRO A 158 -1.32 -13.96 -33.82
N PRO A 159 -1.08 -15.04 -33.02
CA PRO A 159 -1.91 -16.24 -33.10
C PRO A 159 -3.35 -15.98 -32.70
N LEU A 160 -3.63 -15.14 -31.70
CA LEU A 160 -5.00 -14.75 -31.36
C LEU A 160 -5.71 -14.04 -32.52
N ARG A 161 -5.04 -13.12 -33.21
CA ARG A 161 -5.59 -12.50 -34.44
C ARG A 161 -5.77 -13.52 -35.58
N ALA A 162 -4.87 -14.48 -35.69
CA ALA A 162 -4.97 -15.54 -36.70
C ALA A 162 -6.19 -16.44 -36.44
N LEU A 163 -6.52 -16.74 -35.18
CA LEU A 163 -7.70 -17.53 -34.79
C LEU A 163 -9.03 -16.77 -34.96
N LEU A 164 -9.03 -15.44 -34.90
CA LEU A 164 -10.24 -14.64 -35.12
C LEU A 164 -10.80 -14.80 -36.56
N LYS A 165 -9.92 -14.95 -37.55
CA LYS A 165 -10.31 -15.11 -38.96
C LYS A 165 -11.14 -16.38 -39.24
N PRO A 166 -10.68 -17.61 -38.89
CA PRO A 166 -11.46 -18.81 -39.10
C PRO A 166 -12.75 -18.82 -38.28
N LEU A 167 -12.76 -18.27 -37.05
CA LEU A 167 -14.00 -18.14 -36.28
C LEU A 167 -15.06 -17.32 -37.03
N ASN A 168 -14.67 -16.19 -37.61
CA ASN A 168 -15.59 -15.37 -38.41
C ASN A 168 -16.03 -16.09 -39.70
N ASN A 169 -15.11 -16.80 -40.35
CA ASN A 169 -15.41 -17.60 -41.54
C ASN A 169 -16.33 -18.80 -41.26
N VAL A 170 -16.40 -19.30 -40.03
CA VAL A 170 -17.34 -20.37 -39.63
C VAL A 170 -18.66 -19.78 -39.14
N ALA A 171 -18.65 -18.62 -38.47
CA ALA A 171 -19.86 -17.97 -37.98
C ALA A 171 -20.82 -17.57 -39.10
N VAL A 172 -20.30 -16.99 -40.20
CA VAL A 172 -21.14 -16.51 -41.32
C VAL A 172 -21.88 -17.65 -42.03
N PRO A 173 -21.24 -18.76 -42.43
CA PRO A 173 -21.96 -19.91 -43.00
C PRO A 173 -22.96 -20.52 -42.02
N LEU A 174 -22.68 -20.53 -40.72
CA LEU A 174 -23.57 -21.10 -39.72
C LEU A 174 -24.87 -20.28 -39.60
N GLU A 175 -24.78 -18.95 -39.65
CA GLU A 175 -25.95 -18.07 -39.74
C GLU A 175 -26.74 -18.30 -41.04
N LYS A 176 -26.04 -18.47 -42.17
CA LYS A 176 -26.68 -18.80 -43.44
C LYS A 176 -27.40 -20.16 -43.39
N VAL A 177 -26.79 -21.19 -42.80
CA VAL A 177 -27.45 -22.49 -42.64
C VAL A 177 -28.66 -22.38 -41.71
N HIS A 178 -28.60 -21.58 -40.66
CA HIS A 178 -29.76 -21.35 -39.79
C HIS A 178 -30.93 -20.69 -40.51
N THR A 179 -30.66 -19.69 -41.35
CA THR A 179 -31.70 -19.02 -42.15
C THR A 179 -32.31 -19.95 -43.20
N GLU A 180 -31.48 -20.67 -43.96
CA GLU A 180 -31.93 -21.69 -44.92
C GLU A 180 -32.79 -22.78 -44.25
N LEU A 181 -32.39 -23.28 -43.08
CA LEU A 181 -33.18 -24.26 -42.32
C LEU A 181 -34.53 -23.68 -41.84
N SER A 182 -34.58 -22.39 -41.51
CA SER A 182 -35.82 -21.72 -41.13
C SER A 182 -36.77 -21.58 -42.32
N GLU A 183 -36.24 -21.21 -43.49
CA GLU A 183 -37.02 -21.13 -44.73
C GLU A 183 -37.54 -22.50 -45.16
N MET A 184 -36.70 -23.54 -45.12
CA MET A 184 -37.14 -24.92 -45.40
C MET A 184 -38.25 -25.36 -44.45
N ARG A 185 -38.14 -25.05 -43.15
CA ARG A 185 -39.20 -25.32 -42.18
C ARG A 185 -40.49 -24.58 -42.52
N ALA A 186 -40.41 -23.30 -42.90
CA ALA A 186 -41.58 -22.52 -43.29
C ALA A 186 -42.26 -23.11 -44.54
N LEU A 187 -41.48 -23.45 -45.58
CA LEU A 187 -41.99 -24.11 -46.78
C LEU A 187 -42.68 -25.43 -46.44
N LEU A 188 -42.06 -26.28 -45.60
CA LEU A 188 -42.69 -27.53 -45.16
C LEU A 188 -44.03 -27.29 -44.43
N VAL A 189 -44.12 -26.28 -43.56
CA VAL A 189 -45.38 -25.92 -42.90
C VAL A 189 -46.43 -25.47 -43.92
N THR A 190 -46.08 -24.64 -44.90
CA THR A 190 -47.03 -24.20 -45.94
C THR A 190 -47.51 -25.36 -46.81
N VAL A 191 -46.62 -26.27 -47.20
CA VAL A 191 -46.97 -27.47 -47.97
C VAL A 191 -47.89 -28.37 -47.16
N LEU A 192 -47.56 -28.65 -45.90
CA LEU A 192 -48.42 -29.44 -45.02
C LEU A 192 -49.80 -28.78 -44.84
N ALA A 193 -49.87 -27.47 -44.63
CA ALA A 193 -51.12 -26.73 -44.54
C ALA A 193 -51.94 -26.83 -45.85
N SER A 194 -51.29 -26.73 -47.01
CA SER A 194 -51.95 -26.85 -48.31
C SER A 194 -52.52 -28.26 -48.55
N ILE A 195 -51.79 -29.31 -48.13
CA ILE A 195 -52.25 -30.71 -48.23
C ILE A 195 -53.47 -30.92 -47.32
N VAL A 196 -53.42 -30.41 -46.08
CA VAL A 196 -54.55 -30.49 -45.15
C VAL A 196 -55.76 -29.73 -45.71
N LEU A 197 -55.56 -28.53 -46.27
CA LEU A 197 -56.64 -27.78 -46.90
C LEU A 197 -57.24 -28.53 -48.10
N ALA A 198 -56.41 -29.11 -48.97
CA ALA A 198 -56.87 -29.87 -50.13
C ALA A 198 -57.69 -31.10 -49.72
N THR A 199 -57.24 -31.84 -48.70
CA THR A 199 -57.99 -33.03 -48.21
C THR A 199 -59.34 -32.63 -47.60
N VAL A 200 -59.41 -31.53 -46.84
CA VAL A 200 -60.67 -30.99 -46.30
C VAL A 200 -61.60 -30.52 -47.43
N CYS A 201 -61.07 -29.80 -48.43
CA CYS A 201 -61.83 -29.37 -49.61
C CYS A 201 -62.41 -30.55 -50.40
N ILE A 202 -61.65 -31.64 -50.56
CA ILE A 202 -62.15 -32.85 -51.23
C ILE A 202 -63.20 -33.54 -50.36
N ALA A 203 -62.91 -33.73 -49.07
CA ALA A 203 -63.81 -34.43 -48.13
C ALA A 203 -65.17 -33.73 -47.98
N VAL A 204 -65.20 -32.39 -47.98
CA VAL A 204 -66.42 -31.59 -47.83
C VAL A 204 -67.01 -31.18 -49.18
N GLY A 205 -66.18 -30.85 -50.17
CA GLY A 205 -66.62 -30.37 -51.47
C GLY A 205 -67.28 -31.45 -52.33
N THR A 206 -66.77 -32.68 -52.30
CA THR A 206 -67.36 -33.80 -53.07
C THR A 206 -68.81 -34.11 -52.67
N PRO A 207 -69.19 -34.24 -51.38
CA PRO A 207 -70.59 -34.48 -51.02
C PRO A 207 -71.49 -33.27 -51.29
N ILE A 208 -71.03 -32.04 -51.04
CA ILE A 208 -71.82 -30.84 -51.33
C ILE A 208 -72.09 -30.72 -52.84
N ALA A 209 -71.07 -30.93 -53.68
CA ALA A 209 -71.24 -30.92 -55.13
C ALA A 209 -72.21 -32.02 -55.60
N ALA A 210 -72.12 -33.24 -55.05
CA ALA A 210 -73.05 -34.32 -55.34
C ALA A 210 -74.50 -33.95 -54.97
N ILE A 211 -74.72 -33.34 -53.79
CA ILE A 211 -76.04 -32.87 -53.35
C ILE A 211 -76.55 -31.73 -54.24
N LEU A 212 -75.70 -30.78 -54.63
CA LEU A 212 -76.06 -29.65 -55.50
C LEU A 212 -76.46 -30.13 -56.90
N VAL A 213 -75.70 -31.04 -57.50
CA VAL A 213 -76.02 -31.68 -58.78
C VAL A 213 -77.34 -32.42 -58.69
N TYR A 214 -77.58 -33.16 -57.60
CA TYR A 214 -78.86 -33.85 -57.38
C TYR A 214 -80.03 -32.88 -57.28
N LYS A 215 -79.88 -31.75 -56.56
CA LYS A 215 -80.96 -30.78 -56.35
C LYS A 215 -81.23 -29.90 -57.58
N ASN A 216 -80.21 -29.57 -58.38
CA ASN A 216 -80.32 -28.71 -59.57
C ASN A 216 -80.31 -29.50 -60.90
N ARG A 217 -80.62 -30.80 -60.84
CA ARG A 217 -80.55 -31.79 -61.93
C ARG A 217 -81.28 -31.38 -63.22
N HIS A 218 -82.39 -30.66 -63.10
CA HIS A 218 -83.23 -30.26 -64.24
C HIS A 218 -82.64 -29.13 -65.10
N ARG A 219 -81.57 -28.45 -64.65
CA ARG A 219 -80.98 -27.30 -65.37
C ARG A 219 -79.62 -27.60 -66.02
N PHE A 220 -78.91 -28.64 -65.59
CA PHE A 220 -77.55 -28.94 -66.05
C PHE A 220 -77.45 -30.07 -67.09
N PHE A 221 -78.45 -30.95 -67.20
CA PHE A 221 -78.43 -32.06 -68.16
C PHE A 221 -79.67 -32.07 -69.06
N PRO A 222 -79.71 -31.26 -70.13
CA PRO A 222 -80.78 -31.31 -71.12
C PRO A 222 -80.62 -32.42 -72.18
N ASN A 223 -79.50 -33.15 -72.23
CA ASN A 223 -79.31 -34.29 -73.15
C ASN A 223 -78.21 -35.23 -72.66
N ILE A 224 -78.54 -36.18 -71.79
CA ILE A 224 -77.73 -37.40 -71.63
C ILE A 224 -78.71 -38.57 -71.61
N ASP A 225 -78.66 -39.39 -72.66
CA ASP A 225 -79.37 -40.66 -72.75
C ASP A 225 -78.81 -41.67 -71.73
N GLU A 226 -79.71 -42.54 -71.29
CA GLU A 226 -79.68 -43.28 -70.02
C GLU A 226 -78.67 -44.44 -69.93
N HIS A 227 -77.54 -44.41 -70.68
CA HIS A 227 -76.71 -45.61 -70.87
C HIS A 227 -75.25 -45.61 -70.37
N ASP A 228 -74.72 -44.54 -69.76
CA ASP A 228 -73.30 -44.48 -69.32
C ASP A 228 -73.10 -44.18 -67.82
N PHE A 229 -73.66 -45.01 -66.94
CA PHE A 229 -73.22 -45.06 -65.53
C PHE A 229 -72.20 -46.20 -65.33
N PRO A 230 -70.90 -45.92 -65.07
CA PRO A 230 -69.91 -46.96 -64.81
C PRO A 230 -70.04 -47.48 -63.37
N GLY A 231 -71.08 -48.26 -63.10
CA GLY A 231 -71.04 -49.29 -62.08
C GLY A 231 -70.63 -50.60 -62.76
N THR A 232 -69.59 -51.28 -62.26
CA THR A 232 -69.00 -52.54 -62.76
C THR A 232 -67.83 -52.43 -63.76
N ALA A 233 -66.82 -51.61 -63.44
CA ALA A 233 -65.47 -51.93 -63.91
C ALA A 233 -64.95 -53.15 -63.10
N ARG A 234 -65.20 -54.31 -63.71
CA ARG A 234 -64.60 -55.63 -63.50
C ARG A 234 -63.22 -55.56 -62.82
N VAL A 235 -63.11 -56.21 -61.65
CA VAL A 235 -61.84 -56.54 -61.01
C VAL A 235 -61.12 -57.52 -61.94
N GLU A 236 -60.24 -57.03 -62.80
CA GLU A 236 -59.34 -57.88 -63.59
C GLU A 236 -57.96 -57.91 -62.94
N ASP A 237 -57.75 -59.05 -62.27
CA ASP A 237 -56.48 -59.67 -61.90
C ASP A 237 -55.33 -59.34 -62.86
N TYR A 238 -54.31 -58.63 -62.37
CA TYR A 238 -52.94 -58.83 -62.85
C TYR A 238 -52.09 -59.48 -61.76
N ARG A 239 -52.22 -60.81 -61.76
CA ARG A 239 -51.30 -61.81 -61.23
C ARG A 239 -49.84 -61.43 -61.50
N LYS A 240 -49.06 -61.40 -60.41
CA LYS A 240 -47.65 -61.81 -60.23
C LYS A 240 -46.86 -62.12 -61.52
N GLN A 241 -45.63 -61.60 -61.61
CA GLN A 241 -44.41 -62.41 -61.85
C GLN A 241 -43.12 -61.59 -61.57
N PRO A 242 -41.94 -62.24 -61.43
CA PRO A 242 -41.05 -62.03 -60.29
C PRO A 242 -39.73 -61.32 -60.61
N VAL A 243 -39.06 -60.96 -59.52
CA VAL A 243 -37.65 -60.56 -59.41
C VAL A 243 -36.74 -61.53 -60.17
N THR A 244 -35.87 -60.98 -61.02
CA THR A 244 -34.63 -61.64 -61.44
C THR A 244 -33.46 -60.66 -61.23
N LYS A 245 -32.30 -61.27 -60.98
CA LYS A 245 -31.11 -60.79 -60.28
C LYS A 245 -30.49 -59.48 -60.77
#